data_AF-A0AAN8Z970-F1
#
_entry.id   AF-A0AAN8Z970-F1
#
_cell.length_a   1.000
_cell.length_b   1.000
_cell.length_c   1.000
_cell.angle_alpha   90.00
_cell.angle_beta   90.00
_cell.angle_gamma   90.00
#
_symmetry.space_group_name_H-M   'P 1'
#
loop_
_entity.id
_entity.type
_entity.pdbx_description
1 polymer ?
#
loop_
_entity_poly.entity_id
_entity_poly.type
_entity_poly.pdbx_seq_one_letter_code
_entity_poly.pdbx_strand_id
1 'polypeptide(L)'
;VNNAGTNIRRPTVDYTAEEFSTIMATNFDSAYHLCQLADPLSKASGVGSIVFISSVAGLVSVGPVSIYAASKAALNQITKNLACECARDNIRTSCVTRWYIKTSLVDPHPPYQSII
;
A
#
# COMPACT_ATOMS: atom_id res chain seq x y z
N VAL A 1 3.21 8.84 -7.97
CA VAL A 1 3.12 7.36 -7.87
C VAL A 1 3.55 6.96 -6.47
N ASN A 2 2.66 6.32 -5.71
CA ASN A 2 2.90 5.91 -4.32
C ASN A 2 3.39 4.46 -4.28
N ASN A 3 4.72 4.27 -4.24
CA ASN A 3 5.37 2.95 -4.28
C ASN A 3 6.05 2.53 -2.96
N ALA A 4 6.32 3.47 -2.05
CA ALA A 4 6.97 3.18 -0.78
C ALA A 4 6.23 2.07 -0.03
N GLY A 5 6.97 1.15 0.57
CA GLY A 5 6.39 0.08 1.35
C GLY A 5 7.42 -0.78 2.05
N THR A 6 7.01 -1.36 3.18
CA THR A 6 7.76 -2.31 3.99
C THR A 6 6.86 -3.47 4.39
N ASN A 7 7.48 -4.57 4.83
CA ASN A 7 6.79 -5.75 5.34
C ASN A 7 7.57 -6.37 6.48
N ILE A 8 6.91 -6.59 7.61
CA ILE A 8 7.41 -7.41 8.71
C ILE A 8 6.45 -8.59 8.85
N ARG A 9 6.98 -9.82 8.79
CA ARG A 9 6.18 -11.04 8.85
C ARG A 9 6.16 -11.57 10.29
N ARG A 10 4.97 -11.65 10.89
CA ARG A 10 4.74 -12.20 12.22
C ARG A 10 3.38 -12.89 12.27
N PRO A 11 3.21 -13.93 13.08
CA PRO A 11 1.88 -14.32 13.55
C PRO A 11 1.18 -13.11 14.17
N THR A 12 -0.15 -13.02 14.00
CA THR A 12 -0.91 -11.83 14.44
C THR A 12 -0.75 -11.50 15.92
N VAL A 13 -0.56 -12.52 16.75
CA VAL A 13 -0.38 -12.39 18.22
C VAL A 13 0.99 -11.84 18.64
N ASP A 14 1.97 -11.86 17.74
CA ASP A 14 3.36 -11.49 18.04
C ASP A 14 3.75 -10.09 17.53
N TYR A 15 2.85 -9.40 16.82
CA TYR A 15 3.13 -8.04 16.37
C TYR A 15 3.16 -7.06 17.54
N THR A 16 4.18 -6.20 17.55
CA THR A 16 4.21 -5.07 18.50
C THR A 16 3.44 -3.86 17.95
N ALA A 17 3.09 -2.93 18.83
CA ALA A 17 2.44 -1.67 18.45
C ALA A 17 3.36 -0.82 17.54
N GLU A 18 4.67 -0.88 17.75
CA GLU A 18 5.67 -0.20 16.97
C GLU A 18 5.80 -0.80 15.57
N GLU A 19 5.80 -2.12 15.44
CA GLU A 19 5.79 -2.81 14.14
C GLU A 19 4.50 -2.48 13.37
N PHE A 20 3.34 -2.48 14.05
CA PHE A 20 2.07 -2.05 13.46
C PHE A 20 2.18 -0.62 12.90
N SER A 21 2.62 0.31 13.74
CA SER A 21 2.72 1.73 13.40
C SER A 21 3.69 1.94 12.25
N THR A 22 4.83 1.24 12.25
CA THR A 22 5.84 1.33 11.20
C THR A 22 5.29 0.88 9.86
N ILE A 23 4.57 -0.25 9.81
CA ILE A 23 3.98 -0.78 8.58
C ILE A 23 2.90 0.17 8.06
N MET A 24 1.97 0.62 8.93
CA MET A 24 0.88 1.51 8.53
C MET A 24 1.38 2.87 8.06
N ALA A 25 2.29 3.49 8.82
CA ALA A 25 2.90 4.77 8.48
C ALA A 25 3.60 4.73 7.13
N THR A 26 4.39 3.67 6.89
CA THR A 26 5.14 3.51 5.65
C THR A 26 4.24 3.18 4.46
N ASN A 27 3.28 2.25 4.63
CA ASN A 27 2.53 1.69 3.51
C ASN A 27 1.29 2.50 3.13
N PHE A 28 0.61 3.08 4.12
CA PHE A 28 -0.67 3.75 3.93
C PHE A 28 -0.57 5.25 4.21
N ASP A 29 -0.16 5.66 5.41
CA ASP A 29 -0.20 7.07 5.81
C ASP A 29 0.66 7.93 4.88
N SER A 30 1.87 7.47 4.55
CA SER A 30 2.76 8.15 3.61
C SER A 30 2.06 8.43 2.26
N ALA A 31 1.38 7.42 1.71
CA ALA A 31 0.71 7.51 0.43
C ALA A 31 -0.53 8.41 0.49
N TYR A 32 -1.27 8.36 1.61
CA TYR A 32 -2.43 9.21 1.84
C TYR A 32 -2.05 10.67 1.97
N HIS A 33 -1.08 10.99 2.82
CA HIS A 33 -0.64 12.37 3.04
C HIS A 33 0.05 12.95 1.80
N LEU A 34 0.77 12.14 1.02
CA LEU A 34 1.29 12.60 -0.28
C LEU A 34 0.16 12.99 -1.24
N CYS A 35 -1.00 12.33 -1.21
CA CYS A 35 -2.14 12.76 -2.02
C CYS A 35 -2.69 14.11 -1.56
N GLN A 36 -2.81 14.33 -0.25
CA GLN A 36 -3.25 15.63 0.30
C GLN A 36 -2.30 16.76 -0.12
N LEU A 37 -0.99 16.54 -0.03
CA LEU A 37 0.02 17.53 -0.40
C LEU A 37 0.08 17.77 -1.91
N ALA A 38 -0.18 16.74 -2.73
CA ALA A 38 -0.14 16.83 -4.18
C ALA A 38 -1.45 17.36 -4.79
N ASP A 39 -2.57 17.36 -4.07
CA ASP A 39 -3.88 17.80 -4.55
C ASP A 39 -3.88 19.21 -5.19
N PRO A 40 -3.37 20.28 -4.52
CA PRO A 40 -3.39 21.62 -5.12
C PRO A 40 -2.56 21.70 -6.41
N LEU A 41 -1.42 20.99 -6.45
CA LEU A 41 -0.55 20.95 -7.63
C LEU A 41 -1.19 20.17 -8.77
N SER A 42 -1.89 19.07 -8.46
CA SER A 42 -2.58 18.21 -9.43
C SER A 42 -3.81 18.90 -10.02
N LYS A 43 -4.50 19.74 -9.24
CA LYS A 43 -5.58 20.60 -9.73
C LYS A 43 -5.04 21.71 -10.64
N ALA A 44 -3.94 22.34 -10.25
CA ALA A 44 -3.31 23.38 -11.04
C ALA A 44 -2.80 22.89 -12.41
N SER A 45 -2.42 21.62 -12.53
CA SER A 45 -2.00 21.04 -13.81
C SER A 45 -3.16 20.78 -14.78
N GLY A 46 -4.43 20.83 -14.32
CA GLY A 46 -5.63 20.62 -15.14
C GLY A 46 -5.84 19.18 -15.62
N VAL A 47 -4.87 18.29 -15.40
CA VAL A 47 -4.95 16.85 -15.61
C VAL A 47 -3.98 16.15 -14.66
N GLY A 48 -4.41 15.06 -14.04
CA GLY A 48 -3.59 14.34 -13.06
C GLY A 48 -3.78 12.84 -13.09
N SER A 49 -2.81 12.12 -12.53
CA SER A 49 -2.88 10.67 -12.34
C SER A 49 -2.19 10.24 -11.06
N ILE A 50 -2.95 9.69 -10.12
CA ILE A 50 -2.46 9.08 -8.89
C ILE A 50 -2.45 7.56 -9.09
N VAL A 51 -1.31 6.94 -8.80
CA VAL A 51 -1.13 5.50 -8.91
C VAL A 51 -0.63 4.96 -7.58
N PHE A 52 -1.36 4.03 -7.00
CA PHE A 52 -0.96 3.30 -5.80
C PHE A 52 -0.40 1.93 -6.15
N ILE A 53 0.66 1.54 -5.43
CA ILE A 53 1.25 0.22 -5.56
C ILE A 53 0.84 -0.64 -4.36
N SER A 54 -0.05 -1.58 -4.64
CA SER A 54 -0.62 -2.50 -3.66
C SER A 54 -0.01 -3.90 -3.79
N SER A 55 -0.63 -4.86 -3.12
CA SER A 55 -0.29 -6.28 -3.11
C SER A 55 -1.55 -7.11 -3.19
N VAL A 56 -1.47 -8.28 -3.81
CA VAL A 56 -2.56 -9.27 -3.77
C VAL A 56 -2.82 -9.73 -2.33
N ALA A 57 -1.89 -9.57 -1.39
CA ALA A 57 -2.14 -9.73 0.04
C ALA A 57 -3.28 -8.82 0.56
N GLY A 58 -3.55 -7.70 -0.12
CA GLY A 58 -4.69 -6.82 0.16
C GLY A 58 -6.01 -7.26 -0.48
N LEU A 59 -6.03 -8.42 -1.15
CA LEU A 59 -7.20 -9.03 -1.80
C LEU A 59 -7.48 -10.44 -1.25
N VAL A 60 -6.44 -11.22 -0.96
CA VAL A 60 -6.53 -12.58 -0.45
C VAL A 60 -5.47 -12.83 0.63
N SER A 61 -5.69 -13.82 1.50
CA SER A 61 -4.72 -14.21 2.53
C SER A 61 -3.53 -14.95 1.91
N VAL A 62 -2.31 -14.57 2.32
CA VAL A 62 -1.04 -15.13 1.78
C VAL A 62 -0.01 -15.44 2.88
N GLY A 63 -0.49 -15.82 4.07
CA GLY A 63 0.35 -16.18 5.22
C GLY A 63 0.41 -15.10 6.32
N PRO A 64 1.41 -15.16 7.22
CA PRO A 64 1.48 -14.33 8.44
C PRO A 64 1.94 -12.90 8.14
N VAL A 65 1.08 -12.15 7.45
CA VAL A 65 1.31 -10.77 6.99
C VAL A 65 0.10 -9.87 7.24
N SER A 66 -0.64 -10.10 8.34
CA SER A 66 -1.96 -9.47 8.56
C SER A 66 -1.95 -7.95 8.48
N ILE A 67 -0.94 -7.29 9.07
CA ILE A 67 -0.83 -5.82 9.06
C ILE A 67 -0.43 -5.30 7.67
N TYR A 68 0.53 -5.97 7.03
CA TYR A 68 0.90 -5.63 5.65
C TYR A 68 -0.30 -5.77 4.70
N ALA A 69 -1.02 -6.89 4.77
CA ALA A 69 -2.24 -7.14 4.02
C ALA A 69 -3.29 -6.05 4.26
N ALA A 70 -3.55 -5.69 5.52
CA ALA A 70 -4.47 -4.61 5.89
C ALA A 70 -4.04 -3.27 5.27
N SER A 71 -2.77 -2.89 5.39
CA SER A 71 -2.27 -1.63 4.81
C SER A 71 -2.40 -1.58 3.27
N LYS A 72 -2.21 -2.72 2.59
CA LYS A 72 -2.38 -2.82 1.13
C LYS A 72 -3.85 -2.88 0.72
N ALA A 73 -4.72 -3.48 1.53
CA ALA A 73 -6.17 -3.41 1.34
C ALA A 73 -6.70 -1.97 1.48
N ALA A 74 -6.15 -1.20 2.43
CA ALA A 74 -6.49 0.22 2.59
C ALA A 74 -6.15 1.03 1.32
N LEU A 75 -5.01 0.77 0.68
CA LEU A 75 -4.67 1.36 -0.62
C LEU A 75 -5.66 0.99 -1.73
N ASN A 76 -6.15 -0.25 -1.75
CA ASN A 76 -7.16 -0.69 -2.73
C ASN A 76 -8.46 0.08 -2.54
N GLN A 77 -8.89 0.28 -1.29
CA GLN A 77 -10.14 0.96 -1.01
C GLN A 77 -10.04 2.46 -1.27
N ILE A 78 -8.96 3.11 -0.81
CA ILE A 78 -8.79 4.56 -1.00
C ILE A 78 -8.64 4.95 -2.47
N THR A 79 -8.08 4.07 -3.30
CA THR A 79 -8.02 4.27 -4.75
C THR A 79 -9.42 4.51 -5.33
N LYS A 80 -10.42 3.74 -4.90
CA LYS A 80 -11.80 3.87 -5.41
C LYS A 80 -12.44 5.17 -4.94
N ASN A 81 -12.25 5.51 -3.66
CA ASN A 81 -12.78 6.74 -3.08
C ASN A 81 -12.18 7.97 -3.78
N LEU A 82 -10.85 8.04 -3.90
CA LEU A 82 -10.16 9.16 -4.56
C LEU A 82 -10.51 9.26 -6.05
N ALA A 83 -10.73 8.13 -6.73
CA ALA A 83 -11.20 8.17 -8.12
C ALA A 83 -12.54 8.91 -8.25
N CYS A 84 -13.45 8.75 -7.28
CA CYS A 84 -14.73 9.46 -7.26
C CYS A 84 -14.56 10.93 -6.82
N GLU A 85 -13.76 11.18 -5.79
CA GLU A 85 -13.55 12.51 -5.23
C GLU A 85 -12.84 13.45 -6.22
N CYS A 86 -11.79 12.96 -6.89
CA CYS A 86 -10.94 13.78 -7.76
C CYS A 86 -11.41 13.80 -9.23
N ALA A 87 -12.52 13.09 -9.57
CA ALA A 87 -13.00 12.99 -10.95
C ALA A 87 -13.32 14.35 -11.59
N ARG A 88 -13.91 15.27 -10.81
CA ARG A 88 -14.27 16.62 -11.29
C ARG A 88 -13.07 17.49 -11.60
N ASP A 89 -11.93 17.17 -11.00
CA ASP A 89 -10.67 17.89 -11.17
C ASP A 89 -9.82 17.31 -12.32
N ASN A 90 -10.38 16.40 -13.13
CA ASN A 90 -9.68 15.69 -14.21
C ASN A 90 -8.44 14.91 -13.72
N ILE A 91 -8.52 14.40 -12.48
CA ILE A 91 -7.49 13.55 -11.87
C ILE A 91 -8.00 12.11 -11.84
N ARG A 92 -7.22 11.20 -12.41
CA ARG A 92 -7.50 9.76 -12.38
C ARG A 92 -6.78 9.11 -11.22
N THR A 93 -7.40 8.12 -10.61
CA THR A 93 -6.75 7.30 -9.58
C THR A 93 -6.81 5.83 -9.95
N SER A 94 -5.70 5.12 -9.83
CA SER A 94 -5.60 3.68 -10.11
C SER A 94 -4.71 2.97 -9.10
N CYS A 95 -4.89 1.66 -9.00
CA CYS A 95 -4.10 0.79 -8.14
C CYS A 95 -3.55 -0.38 -8.94
N VAL A 96 -2.27 -0.70 -8.70
CA VAL A 96 -1.61 -1.88 -9.26
C VAL A 96 -1.35 -2.86 -8.15
N THR A 97 -2.01 -4.01 -8.19
CA THR A 97 -1.83 -5.12 -7.23
C THR A 97 -0.81 -6.12 -7.78
N ARG A 98 0.32 -6.25 -7.07
CA ARG A 98 1.41 -7.15 -7.48
C ARG A 98 1.42 -8.45 -6.67
N TRP A 99 1.86 -9.52 -7.32
CA TRP A 99 2.25 -10.78 -6.68
C TRP A 99 3.73 -10.76 -6.29
N TYR A 100 4.36 -11.92 -6.11
CA TYR A 100 5.81 -12.00 -5.92
C TYR A 100 6.57 -11.41 -7.12
N ILE A 101 7.31 -10.34 -6.88
CA ILE A 101 8.19 -9.70 -7.85
C ILE A 101 9.59 -9.69 -7.25
N LYS A 102 10.60 -10.10 -8.04
CA LYS A 102 12.00 -10.14 -7.61
C LYS A 102 12.47 -8.74 -7.18
N THR A 103 12.62 -8.56 -5.87
CA THR A 103 13.03 -7.32 -5.20
C THR A 103 13.67 -7.69 -3.86
N SER A 104 14.43 -6.79 -3.24
CA SER A 104 15.01 -7.03 -1.90
C SER A 104 13.96 -7.31 -0.81
N LEU A 105 12.70 -6.90 -1.01
CA LEU A 105 11.59 -7.14 -0.09
C LEU A 105 11.17 -8.62 -0.05
N VAL A 106 11.46 -9.38 -1.11
CA VAL A 106 11.23 -10.83 -1.18
C VAL A 106 12.50 -11.65 -0.97
N ASP A 107 13.67 -11.02 -0.90
CA ASP A 107 14.91 -11.74 -0.64
C ASP A 107 14.84 -12.39 0.75
N PRO A 108 15.10 -13.70 0.85
CA PRO A 108 15.00 -14.41 2.11
C PRO A 108 16.13 -13.95 3.03
N HIS A 109 15.80 -13.12 4.02
CA HIS A 109 16.52 -13.19 5.28
C HIS A 109 16.05 -14.48 6.00
N PRO A 110 16.92 -15.47 6.24
CA PRO A 110 16.54 -16.70 6.92
C PRO A 110 16.25 -16.42 8.41
N PRO A 111 15.36 -17.18 9.09
CA PRO A 111 14.75 -18.44 8.68
C PRO A 111 13.22 -18.46 8.87
N TYR A 112 12.45 -18.42 7.78
CA TYR A 112 11.11 -19.03 7.77
C TYR A 112 10.96 -19.82 6.48
N GLN A 113 11.46 -21.06 6.53
CA GLN A 113 11.24 -22.09 5.53
C GLN A 113 9.80 -22.61 5.64
N SER A 114 9.16 -22.71 4.47
CA SER A 114 8.09 -23.65 4.11
C SER A 114 6.91 -23.82 5.06
N ILE A 115 5.79 -23.18 4.70
CA ILE A 115 4.47 -23.83 4.78
C ILE A 115 3.87 -23.76 3.37
N ILE A 116 4.17 -24.80 2.60
CA ILE A 116 3.30 -25.35 1.55
C ILE A 116 3.13 -26.82 1.94
#